data_AF-A0A2G9S8C5-F1
#
_entry.id   AF-A0A2G9S8C5-F1
#
_cell.length_a   1.000
_cell.length_b   1.000
_cell.length_c   1.000
_cell.angle_alpha   90.00
_cell.angle_beta   90.00
_cell.angle_gamma   90.00
#
_symmetry.space_group_name_H-M   'P 1'
#
loop_
_entity.id
_entity.type
_entity.pdbx_description
1 polymer ?
#
loop_
_entity_poly.entity_id
_entity_poly.type
_entity_poly.pdbx_seq_one_letter_code
_entity_poly.pdbx_strand_id
1 'polypeptide(L)' 'MNMPLNSDGTVMFNATLFALVRTALKIKTEGNLEQANEELRAVIKKIWKKTSMKLLDQVVPPAGVLKQL' A
#
# COMPACT_ATOMS: atom_id res chain seq x y z
N MET A 1 9.38 4.80 0.26
CA MET A 1 8.01 5.09 0.75
C MET A 1 7.07 4.96 -0.44
N ASN A 2 6.14 4.01 -0.43
CA ASN A 2 5.21 3.71 -1.55
C ASN A 2 3.85 4.39 -1.32
N MET A 3 3.82 5.73 -1.38
CA MET A 3 2.58 6.48 -1.16
C MET A 3 2.04 7.05 -2.47
N PRO A 4 0.77 6.76 -2.83
CA PRO A 4 0.13 7.42 -3.97
C PRO A 4 -0.12 8.91 -3.66
N LEU A 5 0.20 9.77 -4.62
CA LEU A 5 -0.12 11.20 -4.62
C LEU A 5 -1.46 11.41 -5.31
N ASN A 6 -2.28 12.30 -4.76
CA ASN A 6 -3.47 12.82 -5.43
C ASN A 6 -3.06 13.81 -6.54
N SER A 7 -3.99 14.09 -7.47
CA SER A 7 -3.74 15.03 -8.59
C SER A 7 -3.42 16.46 -8.16
N ASP A 8 -3.79 16.84 -6.93
CA ASP A 8 -3.51 18.14 -6.32
C ASP A 8 -2.20 18.16 -5.52
N GLY A 9 -1.41 17.08 -5.56
CA GLY A 9 -0.16 16.95 -4.81
C GLY A 9 -0.32 16.59 -3.34
N THR A 10 -1.54 16.38 -2.85
CA THR A 10 -1.79 15.93 -1.47
C THR A 10 -1.62 14.42 -1.33
N VAL A 11 -1.44 13.95 -0.10
CA VAL A 11 -1.42 12.52 0.24
C VAL A 11 -2.51 12.22 1.26
N MET A 12 -3.09 11.03 1.16
CA MET A 12 -4.15 10.63 2.08
C MET A 12 -3.60 10.16 3.43
N PHE A 13 -4.22 10.57 4.53
CA PHE A 13 -3.79 10.19 5.89
C PHE A 13 -3.57 8.69 6.10
N ASN A 14 -4.52 7.84 5.68
CA ASN A 14 -4.40 6.38 5.85
C ASN A 14 -3.22 5.79 5.06
N ALA A 15 -2.94 6.33 3.87
CA ALA A 15 -1.80 5.91 3.05
C ALA A 15 -0.50 6.29 3.77
N THR A 16 -0.42 7.50 4.31
CA THR A 16 0.74 7.99 5.07
C THR A 16 0.98 7.19 6.34
N LEU A 17 -0.05 7.00 7.16
CA LEU A 17 0.04 6.21 8.39
C LEU A 17 0.49 4.79 8.09
N PHE A 18 -0.10 4.14 7.09
CA PHE A 18 0.27 2.78 6.72
C PHE A 18 1.71 2.70 6.21
N ALA A 19 2.14 3.64 5.36
CA ALA A 19 3.50 3.66 4.84
C ALA A 19 4.55 3.84 5.95
N LEU A 20 4.29 4.69 6.93
CA LEU A 20 5.16 4.88 8.10
C LEU A 20 5.25 3.61 8.94
N VAL A 21 4.11 3.00 9.29
CA VAL A 21 4.07 1.77 10.08
C VAL A 21 4.73 0.60 9.32
N ARG A 22 4.43 0.43 8.03
CA ARG A 22 5.04 -0.59 7.17
C ARG A 22 6.55 -0.47 7.13
N THR A 23 7.07 0.75 7.03
CA THR A 23 8.51 1.02 6.99
C THR A 23 9.16 0.76 8.34
N ALA A 24 8.58 1.25 9.44
CA ALA A 24 9.10 1.05 10.79
C ALA A 24 9.19 -0.43 11.18
N LEU A 25 8.23 -1.24 10.73
CA LEU A 25 8.16 -2.68 10.99
C LEU A 25 8.81 -3.54 9.89
N LYS A 26 9.36 -2.91 8.84
CA LYS A 26 9.95 -3.57 7.66
C LYS A 26 9.04 -4.61 6.98
N ILE A 27 7.73 -4.38 6.99
CA ILE A 27 6.74 -5.34 6.45
C ILE A 27 6.83 -5.36 4.92
N LYS A 28 7.36 -6.46 4.36
CA LYS A 28 7.41 -6.69 2.90
C LYS A 28 7.99 -5.47 2.16
N THR A 29 9.13 -4.96 2.64
CA THR A 29 9.75 -3.72 2.13
C THR A 29 10.98 -3.94 1.25
N GLU A 30 11.42 -5.19 1.10
CA GLU A 30 12.63 -5.57 0.39
C GLU A 30 12.32 -6.31 -0.92
N GLY A 31 13.27 -6.31 -1.85
CA GLY A 31 13.14 -7.00 -3.13
C GLY A 31 12.18 -6.30 -4.11
N ASN A 32 11.47 -7.09 -4.92
CA ASN A 32 10.50 -6.57 -5.88
C ASN A 32 9.25 -6.05 -5.16
N LEU A 33 9.07 -4.73 -5.16
CA LEU A 33 7.97 -4.05 -4.47
C LEU A 33 6.58 -4.40 -5.04
N GLU A 34 6.45 -4.70 -6.33
CA GLU A 34 5.17 -5.10 -6.94
C GLU A 34 4.74 -6.46 -6.39
N GLN A 35 5.65 -7.43 -6.38
CA GLN A 35 5.40 -8.74 -5.78
C GLN A 35 5.12 -8.62 -4.28
N ALA A 36 5.94 -7.82 -3.56
CA ALA A 36 5.77 -7.62 -2.13
C ALA A 36 4.41 -6.97 -1.79
N ASN A 37 3.91 -6.08 -2.64
CA ASN A 37 2.57 -5.49 -2.50
C ASN A 37 1.46 -6.53 -2.74
N GLU A 38 1.57 -7.37 -3.76
CA GLU A 38 0.56 -8.41 -4.01
C GLU A 38 0.50 -9.44 -2.88
N GLU A 39 1.65 -9.89 -2.38
CA GLU A 39 1.73 -10.79 -1.23
C GLU A 39 1.11 -10.14 0.02
N LEU A 40 1.41 -8.85 0.27
CA LEU A 40 0.85 -8.11 1.38
C LEU A 40 -0.68 -7.94 1.25
N ARG A 41 -1.19 -7.68 0.05
CA ARG A 41 -2.64 -7.61 -0.23
C ARG A 41 -3.31 -8.95 0.08
N ALA A 42 -2.70 -10.07 -0.32
CA ALA A 42 -3.22 -11.40 -0.02
C ALA A 42 -3.26 -11.67 1.50
N VAL A 43 -2.21 -11.32 2.24
CA VAL A 43 -2.16 -11.46 3.70
C VAL A 43 -3.24 -10.62 4.37
N ILE A 44 -3.40 -9.36 3.98
CA ILE A 44 -4.42 -8.47 4.56
C ILE A 44 -5.83 -9.03 4.33
N LYS A 45 -6.15 -9.50 3.11
CA LYS A 45 -7.45 -10.09 2.80
C LYS A 45 -7.72 -11.38 3.58
N LYS A 46 -6.67 -12.18 3.85
CA LYS A 46 -6.78 -13.42 4.62
C LYS A 46 -7.12 -13.15 6.09
N ILE A 47 -6.51 -12.12 6.69
CA ILE A 47 -6.71 -11.76 8.11
C ILE A 47 -7.99 -10.93 8.29
N TRP A 48 -8.18 -9.89 7.46
CA TRP A 48 -9.30 -8.96 7.56
C TRP A 48 -10.27 -9.11 6.38
N LYS A 49 -11.21 -10.05 6.50
CA LYS A 49 -12.19 -10.39 5.44
C LYS A 49 -13.14 -9.23 5.05
N LYS A 50 -13.32 -8.24 5.93
CA LYS A 50 -14.24 -7.09 5.72
C LYS A 50 -13.52 -5.83 5.23
N THR A 51 -12.21 -5.87 5.00
CA THR A 51 -11.48 -4.72 4.46
C THR A 51 -12.00 -4.38 3.07
N SER A 52 -12.42 -3.13 2.88
CA SER A 52 -12.91 -2.68 1.58
C SER A 52 -11.76 -2.59 0.58
N MET A 53 -12.06 -2.88 -0.70
CA MET A 53 -11.07 -2.76 -1.77
C MET A 53 -10.53 -1.34 -1.89
N LYS A 54 -11.38 -0.33 -1.69
CA LYS A 54 -10.97 1.09 -1.69
C LYS A 54 -9.89 1.39 -0.65
N LEU A 55 -10.05 0.90 0.59
CA LEU A 55 -9.04 1.09 1.63
C LEU A 55 -7.77 0.31 1.32
N LEU A 56 -7.90 -0.92 0.80
CA LEU A 56 -6.76 -1.74 0.43
C LEU A 56 -5.94 -1.10 -0.68
N ASP A 57 -6.58 -0.56 -1.72
CA ASP A 57 -5.91 0.12 -2.84
C ASP A 57 -5.26 1.43 -2.40
N GLN A 58 -5.85 2.12 -1.41
CA GLN A 58 -5.28 3.32 -0.82
C GLN A 58 -3.99 3.05 -0.03
N VAL A 59 -3.94 1.95 0.74
CA VAL A 59 -2.80 1.66 1.63
C VAL A 59 -1.77 0.72 1.00
N VAL A 60 -2.18 -0.13 0.06
CA VAL A 60 -1.32 -1.03 -0.71
C VAL A 60 -1.77 -1.01 -2.18
N PRO A 61 -1.27 -0.08 -2.99
CA PRO A 61 -1.67 0.04 -4.39
C PRO A 61 -1.41 -1.25 -5.17
N PRO A 62 -2.30 -1.64 -6.09
CA PRO A 62 -2.06 -2.78 -6.98
C PRO A 62 -0.87 -2.51 -7.91
N ALA A 63 -0.27 -3.58 -8.44
CA ALA A 63 0.86 -3.48 -9.36
C ALA A 63 0.55 -2.54 -10.56
N GLY A 64 1.55 -1.74 -10.97
CA GLY A 64 1.43 -0.80 -12.09
C GLY A 64 0.89 0.61 -11.75
N VAL A 65 0.23 0.82 -10.60
CA VAL A 65 -0.31 2.14 -10.24
C VAL A 65 0.77 3.12 -9.76
N LEU A 66 1.85 2.61 -9.14
CA LEU A 66 2.97 3.42 -8.66
C LEU A 66 3.96 3.82 -9.76
N LYS A 67 3.78 3.37 -11.01
CA LYS A 67 4.66 3.68 -12.16
C LYS A 67 4.32 4.98 -12.89
N GLN A 68 3.35 5.77 -12.39
CA GLN A 68 2.93 7.05 -13.01
C GLN A 68 3.53 8.29 -12.29
N LEU A 69 4.70 8.17 -11.67
CA LEU A 69 5.50 9.30 -11.19
C LEU A 69 6.87 9.28 -11.87
#